data_AF-B8EMZ1-F1
#
_entry.id   AF-B8EMZ1-F1
#
_cell.length_a   1.000
_cell.length_b   1.000
_cell.length_c   1.000
_cell.angle_alpha   90.00
_cell.angle_beta   90.00
_cell.angle_gamma   90.00
#
_symmetry.space_group_name_H-M   'P 1'
#
loop_
_entity.id
_entity.type
_entity.pdbx_description
1 polymer ?
#
loop_
_entity_poly.entity_id
_entity_poly.type
_entity_poly.pdbx_seq_one_letter_code
_entity_poly.pdbx_strand_id
1 'polypeptide(L)'
;MARFLKWLILLPVIFVALALALANRHAVTLYLDPFPNGGVNGPQLSAPFYLVLFLTLMVGVALGGVATWMGQGAQRRAGRRARAELRRVNAERARQTLHPAIEHRKGV
;
A
#
# COMPACT_ATOMS: atom_id res chain seq x y z
N MET A 1 8.00 8.55 13.02
CA MET A 1 7.16 9.70 12.60
C MET A 1 6.00 9.31 11.67
N ALA A 2 6.18 8.46 10.65
CA ALA A 2 5.14 8.17 9.66
C ALA A 2 3.78 7.67 10.22
N ARG A 3 3.79 6.92 11.34
CA ARG A 3 2.54 6.47 11.99
C ARG A 3 1.70 7.64 12.53
N PHE A 4 2.34 8.67 13.09
CA PHE A 4 1.65 9.85 13.61
C PHE A 4 0.97 10.63 12.48
N LEU A 5 1.70 10.91 11.39
CA LEU A 5 1.15 11.59 10.22
C LEU A 5 0.00 10.80 9.58
N LYS A 6 0.11 9.46 9.55
CA LYS A 6 -0.97 8.60 9.08
C LYS A 6 -2.24 8.82 9.90
N TRP A 7 -2.15 8.76 11.23
CA TRP A 7 -3.30 8.96 12.11
C TRP A 7 -3.84 10.40 12.07
N LEU A 8 -2.96 11.39 11.94
CA LEU A 8 -3.34 12.79 11.78
C LEU A 8 -4.25 13.01 10.56
N ILE A 9 -4.04 12.26 9.48
CA ILE A 9 -4.85 12.34 8.26
C ILE A 9 -6.06 11.40 8.32
N LEU A 10 -5.88 10.16 8.79
CA LEU A 10 -6.94 9.15 8.78
C LEU A 10 -8.08 9.52 9.72
N LEU A 11 -7.76 10.06 10.90
CA LEU A 11 -8.74 10.27 11.97
C LEU A 11 -9.77 11.35 11.59
N PRO A 12 -9.39 12.52 11.03
CA PRO A 12 -10.36 13.47 10.47
C PRO A 12 -11.19 12.89 9.33
N VAL A 13 -10.58 12.14 8.41
CA VAL A 13 -11.29 11.51 7.29
C VAL A 13 -12.36 10.55 7.80
N ILE A 14 -12.04 9.72 8.80
CA ILE A 14 -12.99 8.83 9.46
C ILE A 14 -14.11 9.63 10.13
N PHE A 15 -13.79 10.72 10.82
CA PHE A 15 -14.81 11.56 11.46
C PHE A 15 -15.79 12.18 10.47
N VAL A 16 -15.30 12.74 9.37
CA VAL A 16 -16.14 13.32 8.30
C VAL A 16 -16.99 12.23 7.66
N ALA A 17 -16.39 11.08 7.35
CA ALA A 17 -17.10 9.93 6.81
C ALA A 17 -18.26 9.50 7.73
N LEU A 18 -18.01 9.40 9.04
CA LEU A 18 -19.01 9.00 10.01
C LEU A 18 -20.11 10.05 10.17
N ALA A 19 -19.75 11.34 10.21
CA ALA A 19 -20.71 12.44 10.28
C ALA A 19 -21.64 12.46 9.07
N LEU A 20 -21.10 12.29 7.85
CA LEU A 20 -21.90 12.19 6.64
C LEU A 20 -22.83 10.96 6.67
N ALA A 21 -22.33 9.81 7.14
CA ALA A 21 -23.12 8.59 7.24
C ALA A 21 -24.29 8.73 8.25
N LEU A 22 -24.04 9.30 9.43
CA LEU A 22 -25.03 9.44 10.48
C LEU A 22 -26.07 10.53 10.16
N ALA A 23 -25.63 11.67 9.61
CA ALA A 23 -26.53 12.75 9.20
C ALA A 23 -27.46 12.30 8.05
N ASN A 24 -26.94 11.48 7.13
CA ASN A 24 -27.65 11.02 5.93
C ASN A 24 -28.02 9.55 6.04
N ARG A 25 -28.69 9.18 7.14
CA ARG A 25 -29.26 7.84 7.34
C ARG A 25 -30.44 7.55 6.40
N HIS A 26 -31.06 8.58 5.86
CA HIS A 26 -32.13 8.51 4.88
C HIS A 26 -31.56 8.38 3.47
N ALA A 27 -32.38 7.98 2.51
CA ALA A 27 -31.96 7.91 1.12
C ALA A 27 -31.66 9.32 0.58
N VAL A 28 -30.47 9.50 0.02
CA VAL A 28 -30.04 10.74 -0.64
C VAL A 28 -29.82 10.42 -2.11
N THR A 29 -30.33 11.28 -3.00
CA THR A 29 -30.08 11.17 -4.44
C THR A 29 -28.73 11.77 -4.78
N LEU A 30 -27.81 10.91 -5.22
CA LEU A 30 -26.49 11.28 -5.70
C LEU A 30 -26.51 11.38 -7.22
N TYR A 31 -26.08 12.52 -7.73
CA TYR A 31 -25.91 12.76 -9.15
C TYR A 31 -24.47 12.44 -9.54
N LEU A 32 -24.30 11.45 -10.40
CA LEU A 32 -22.99 10.95 -10.86
C LEU A 32 -22.63 11.58 -12.21
N ASP A 33 -22.73 12.90 -12.30
CA ASP A 33 -22.41 13.69 -13.49
C ASP A 33 -21.29 14.70 -13.19
N PRO A 34 -20.08 14.51 -13.76
CA PRO A 34 -18.99 15.47 -13.58
C PRO A 34 -19.17 16.77 -14.38
N PHE A 35 -20.05 16.81 -15.40
CA PHE A 35 -20.25 17.98 -16.27
C PHE A 35 -21.74 18.18 -16.63
N PRO A 36 -22.57 18.67 -15.70
CA PRO A 36 -23.98 18.90 -15.97
C PRO A 36 -24.17 20.08 -16.93
N ASN A 37 -24.51 19.79 -18.19
CA ASN A 37 -24.78 20.78 -19.24
C ASN A 37 -26.17 21.43 -19.10
N GLY A 38 -26.41 22.09 -17.97
CA GLY A 38 -27.64 22.85 -17.73
C GLY A 38 -28.86 22.03 -17.27
N GLY A 39 -28.67 20.76 -16.88
CA GLY A 39 -29.75 19.93 -16.32
C GLY A 39 -29.22 18.74 -15.52
N VAL A 40 -30.09 18.16 -14.70
CA VAL A 40 -29.80 16.99 -13.83
C VAL A 40 -30.23 15.67 -14.50
N ASN A 41 -29.88 15.51 -15.77
CA ASN A 41 -30.28 14.35 -16.60
C ASN A 41 -29.26 13.19 -16.56
N GLY A 42 -28.15 13.35 -15.84
CA GLY A 42 -27.11 12.33 -15.70
C GLY A 42 -27.53 11.15 -14.81
N PRO A 43 -26.67 10.13 -14.68
CA PRO A 43 -26.95 8.95 -13.85
C PRO A 43 -27.18 9.36 -12.39
N GLN A 44 -28.28 8.88 -11.81
CA GLN A 44 -28.66 9.17 -10.43
C GLN A 44 -28.68 7.88 -9.62
N LEU A 45 -28.20 7.96 -8.38
CA LEU A 45 -28.26 6.88 -7.42
C LEU A 45 -28.93 7.37 -6.15
N SER A 46 -30.15 6.88 -5.88
CA SER A 46 -30.84 7.13 -4.62
C SER A 46 -30.55 5.98 -3.66
N ALA A 47 -29.68 6.24 -2.68
CA ALA A 47 -29.34 5.28 -1.64
C ALA A 47 -28.97 6.03 -0.35
N PRO A 48 -29.06 5.39 0.81
CA PRO A 48 -28.46 5.94 2.02
C PRO A 48 -26.97 6.21 1.82
N PHE A 49 -26.51 7.40 2.18
CA PHE A 49 -25.15 7.86 1.85
C PHE A 49 -24.06 6.97 2.45
N TYR A 50 -24.33 6.36 3.60
CA TYR A 50 -23.39 5.43 4.25
C TYR A 50 -23.02 4.25 3.35
N LEU A 51 -23.95 3.71 2.55
CA LEU A 51 -23.65 2.58 1.65
C LEU A 51 -22.67 2.99 0.56
N VAL A 52 -22.92 4.14 -0.07
CA VAL A 52 -22.07 4.66 -1.14
C VAL A 52 -20.67 4.95 -0.61
N LEU A 53 -20.59 5.56 0.57
CA LEU A 53 -19.32 5.87 1.23
C LEU A 53 -18.53 4.61 1.55
N PHE A 54 -19.14 3.59 2.16
CA PHE A 54 -18.47 2.32 2.46
C PHE A 54 -18.00 1.60 1.21
N LEU A 55 -18.83 1.52 0.16
CA LEU A 55 -18.45 0.91 -1.11
C LEU A 55 -17.26 1.63 -1.75
N THR A 56 -17.28 2.96 -1.75
CA THR A 56 -16.19 3.78 -2.28
C THR A 56 -14.90 3.55 -1.50
N LEU A 57 -14.98 3.49 -0.16
CA LEU A 57 -13.85 3.17 0.70
C LEU A 57 -13.30 1.77 0.41
N MET A 58 -14.17 0.77 0.29
CA MET A 58 -13.78 -0.61 0.01
C MET A 58 -13.05 -0.71 -1.33
N VAL A 59 -13.56 -0.05 -2.37
CA VAL A 59 -12.90 0.02 -3.68
C VAL A 59 -11.53 0.69 -3.56
N GLY A 60 -11.44 1.82 -2.85
CA GLY A 60 -10.17 2.51 -2.61
C GLY A 60 -9.14 1.64 -1.88
N VAL A 61 -9.55 0.92 -0.84
CA VAL A 61 -8.69 -0.02 -0.09
C VAL A 61 -8.26 -1.19 -0.97
N ALA A 62 -9.18 -1.76 -1.76
CA ALA A 62 -8.87 -2.86 -2.67
C ALA A 62 -7.84 -2.43 -3.72
N LEU A 63 -8.06 -1.28 -4.36
CA LEU A 63 -7.12 -0.70 -5.34
C LEU A 63 -5.76 -0.40 -4.71
N GLY A 64 -5.74 0.20 -3.51
CA GLY A 64 -4.49 0.46 -2.77
C GLY A 64 -3.75 -0.82 -2.40
N GLY A 65 -4.49 -1.86 -2.01
CA GLY A 65 -3.95 -3.19 -1.72
C GLY A 65 -3.34 -3.85 -2.95
N VAL A 66 -4.05 -3.82 -4.09
CA VAL A 66 -3.55 -4.32 -5.38
C VAL A 66 -2.31 -3.56 -5.82
N ALA A 67 -2.32 -2.22 -5.76
CA ALA A 67 -1.18 -1.39 -6.11
C ALA A 67 0.05 -1.71 -5.23
N THR A 68 -0.16 -1.84 -3.92
CA THR A 68 0.91 -2.23 -2.97
C THR A 68 1.43 -3.63 -3.27
N TRP A 69 0.56 -4.58 -3.59
CA TRP A 69 0.93 -5.96 -3.91
C TRP A 69 1.77 -6.04 -5.19
N MET A 70 1.39 -5.28 -6.22
CA MET A 70 2.18 -5.17 -7.46
C MET A 70 3.56 -4.56 -7.20
N GLY A 71 3.64 -3.50 -6.39
CA GLY A 71 4.92 -2.87 -6.00
C GLY A 71 5.83 -3.81 -5.19
N GLN A 72 5.26 -4.64 -4.31
CA GLN A 72 6.03 -5.61 -3.51
C GLN A 72 6.48 -6.84 -4.32
N GLY A 73 5.89 -7.11 -5.48
CA GLY A 73 6.23 -8.24 -6.34
C GLY A 73 7.67 -8.21 -6.88
N ALA A 74 8.17 -7.02 -7.22
CA ALA A 74 9.56 -6.82 -7.66
C ALA A 74 10.56 -7.04 -6.51
N GLN A 75 10.21 -6.59 -5.30
CA GLN A 75 11.04 -6.73 -4.10
C GLN A 75 11.28 -8.21 -3.73
N ARG A 76 10.28 -9.07 -3.98
CA ARG A 76 10.42 -10.53 -3.80
C ARG A 76 11.48 -11.16 -4.72
N ARG A 77 11.73 -10.58 -5.91
CA ARG A 77 12.78 -11.05 -6.84
C ARG A 77 14.13 -10.46 -6.46
N ALA A 78 14.17 -9.18 -6.10
CA ALA A 78 15.39 -8.51 -5.62
C ALA A 78 15.97 -9.17 -4.37
N GLY A 79 15.11 -9.56 -3.41
CA GLY A 79 15.55 -10.23 -2.19
C GLY A 79 16.21 -11.60 -2.42
N ARG A 80 15.81 -12.35 -3.46
CA ARG A 80 16.47 -13.62 -3.81
C ARG A 80 17.86 -13.38 -4.41
N ARG A 81 17.99 -12.39 -5.29
CA ARG A 81 19.28 -12.02 -5.91
C ARG A 81 20.25 -11.49 -4.85
N ALA A 82 19.81 -10.58 -4.00
CA ALA A 82 20.60 -10.06 -2.89
C ALA A 82 21.09 -11.18 -1.94
N ARG A 83 20.24 -12.16 -1.60
CA ARG A 83 20.64 -13.32 -0.78
C ARG A 83 21.62 -14.26 -1.48
N ALA A 84 21.60 -14.36 -2.80
CA ALA A 84 22.55 -15.16 -3.56
C ALA A 84 23.92 -14.46 -3.61
N GLU A 85 23.93 -13.16 -3.79
CA GLU A 85 25.13 -12.32 -3.85
C GLU A 85 25.83 -12.25 -2.49
N LEU A 86 25.08 -12.07 -1.39
CA LEU A 86 25.62 -12.16 -0.03
C LEU A 86 26.28 -13.52 0.26
N ARG A 87 25.71 -14.61 -0.26
CA ARG A 87 26.31 -15.95 -0.10
C ARG A 87 27.64 -16.09 -0.85
N ARG A 88 27.73 -15.54 -2.06
CA ARG A 88 28.98 -15.53 -2.85
C ARG A 88 30.06 -14.72 -2.15
N VAL A 89 29.75 -13.49 -1.75
CA VAL A 89 30.70 -12.60 -1.07
C VAL A 89 31.17 -13.20 0.27
N ASN A 90 30.28 -13.82 1.04
CA ASN A 90 30.66 -14.48 2.29
C ASN A 90 31.54 -15.72 2.05
N ALA A 91 31.28 -16.49 0.98
CA ALA A 91 32.12 -17.63 0.63
C ALA A 91 33.52 -17.20 0.18
N GLU A 92 33.63 -16.10 -0.57
CA GLU A 92 34.91 -15.51 -0.95
C GLU A 92 35.68 -14.99 0.25
N ARG A 93 35.01 -14.28 1.18
CA ARG A 93 35.62 -13.85 2.45
C ARG A 93 36.12 -15.02 3.29
N ALA A 94 35.34 -16.10 3.38
CA ALA A 94 35.75 -17.31 4.11
C ALA A 94 36.99 -17.98 3.48
N ARG A 95 37.09 -17.97 2.14
CA ARG A 95 38.29 -18.46 1.44
C ARG A 95 39.50 -17.56 1.66
N GLN A 96 39.30 -16.25 1.68
CA GLN A 96 40.37 -15.29 1.95
C GLN A 96 40.87 -15.33 3.38
N THR A 97 40.03 -15.61 4.38
CA THR A 97 40.48 -15.79 5.77
C THR A 97 41.17 -17.14 6.01
N LEU A 98 40.87 -18.16 5.21
CA LEU A 98 41.55 -19.46 5.25
C LEU A 98 42.93 -19.44 4.57
N HIS A 99 43.12 -18.65 3.52
CA HIS A 99 44.40 -18.54 2.79
C HIS A 99 45.62 -18.16 3.67
N PRO A 100 45.56 -17.13 4.54
CA PRO A 100 46.69 -16.76 5.41
C PRO A 100 46.99 -17.82 6.48
N ALA A 101 45.99 -18.61 6.90
CA ALA A 101 46.18 -19.67 7.89
C ALA A 101 46.90 -20.91 7.32
N ILE A 102 46.78 -21.16 6.01
CA ILE A 102 47.47 -22.27 5.33
C ILE A 102 48.91 -21.88 4.99
N GLU A 103 49.16 -20.63 4.64
CA GLU A 103 50.49 -20.11 4.32
C GLU A 103 51.41 -20.13 5.55
N HIS A 104 50.90 -19.72 6.71
CA HIS A 104 51.65 -19.77 7.98
C HIS A 104 51.99 -21.19 8.46
N ARG A 105 51.25 -22.21 8.03
CA ARG A 105 51.47 -23.63 8.43
C ARG A 105 52.53 -24.34 7.57
N LYS A 106 52.80 -23.86 6.35
CA LYS A 106 53.78 -24.49 5.43
C LYS A 106 55.19 -23.91 5.54
N GLY A 107 55.39 -22.86 6.34
CA GLY A 107 56.67 -22.17 6.52
C GLY A 107 57.46 -22.57 7.78
N VAL A 108 57.23 -23.75 8.36
CA VAL A 108 58.03 -24.32 9.46
C VAL A 108 58.66 -25.63 9.01
#